data_AF-A0A841J8P0-F1
#
_entry.id   AF-A0A841J8P0-F1
#
_cell.length_a   1.000
_cell.length_b   1.000
_cell.length_c   1.000
_cell.angle_alpha   90.00
_cell.angle_beta   90.00
_cell.angle_gamma   90.00
#
_symmetry.space_group_name_H-M   'P 1'
#
loop_
_entity.id
_entity.type
_entity.pdbx_description
1 polymer ?
#
loop_
_entity_poly.entity_id
_entity_poly.type
_entity_poly.pdbx_seq_one_letter_code
_entity_poly.pdbx_strand_id
1 'polypeptide(L)'
;MFKDNPFNYTTGIQLLPQLDTAGRSINIDADHSEYRNFPLQYNFNTLEDFNNNFLSETDVLLRQHRQLDIYGTKVDYTRPLKNKSSFEAGLKSSYVKVINDNIYYNQTGRQSITDPSQSDYTVNSENINAVYVNLNQTYSKLTLQAGLRAEQTVTKGNDQQSGRSINQNYLQLFPTVFLNEKLNEKNTLVLRLGRRTERPDYHELVPFRRPQTAMLFFLGNPHLRPQTS
;
A
#
# COMPACT_ATOMS: atom_id res chain seq x y z
N MET A 1 5.45 -25.37 13.11
CA MET A 1 6.11 -25.42 11.77
C MET A 1 5.31 -24.55 10.81
N PHE A 2 5.96 -23.71 10.00
CA PHE A 2 5.32 -22.79 9.05
C PHE A 2 5.66 -23.24 7.62
N LYS A 3 4.64 -23.41 6.76
CA LYS A 3 4.82 -23.74 5.34
C LYS A 3 4.12 -22.68 4.49
N ASP A 4 4.89 -22.04 3.62
CA ASP A 4 4.43 -20.98 2.73
C ASP A 4 4.50 -21.44 1.28
N ASN A 5 3.54 -21.01 0.44
CA ASN A 5 3.55 -21.29 -0.99
C ASN A 5 3.01 -20.08 -1.76
N PRO A 6 3.80 -19.00 -1.86
CA PRO A 6 3.37 -17.78 -2.53
C PRO A 6 3.34 -17.97 -4.05
N PHE A 7 2.34 -17.38 -4.68
CA PHE A 7 2.26 -17.18 -6.12
C PHE A 7 2.11 -15.68 -6.38
N ASN A 8 2.95 -15.14 -7.25
CA ASN A 8 2.88 -13.74 -7.62
C ASN A 8 3.22 -13.53 -9.09
N TYR A 9 2.51 -12.59 -9.72
CA TYR A 9 2.87 -12.11 -11.04
C TYR A 9 2.52 -10.64 -11.18
N THR A 10 3.23 -9.98 -12.10
CA THR A 10 2.96 -8.62 -12.51
C THR A 10 3.02 -8.55 -14.01
N THR A 11 2.00 -7.94 -14.61
CA THR A 11 1.92 -7.68 -16.06
C THR A 11 1.60 -6.21 -16.27
N GLY A 12 2.18 -5.59 -17.28
CA GLY A 12 1.86 -4.21 -17.61
C GLY A 12 2.14 -3.90 -19.07
N ILE A 13 1.61 -2.76 -19.50
CA ILE A 13 1.82 -2.17 -20.81
C ILE A 13 2.19 -0.71 -20.64
N GLN A 14 3.11 -0.25 -21.50
CA GLN A 14 3.55 1.13 -21.56
C GLN A 14 3.52 1.60 -23.01
N LEU A 15 2.98 2.81 -23.22
CA LEU A 15 2.94 3.49 -24.52
C LEU A 15 3.55 4.88 -24.38
N LEU A 16 4.50 5.20 -25.25
CA LEU A 16 5.25 6.46 -25.23
C LEU A 16 5.12 7.23 -26.56
N PRO A 17 3.90 7.58 -27.02
CA PRO A 17 3.74 8.33 -28.26
C PRO A 17 4.36 9.74 -28.16
N GLN A 18 5.18 10.06 -29.15
CA GLN A 18 5.60 11.43 -29.41
C GLN A 18 4.57 12.09 -30.32
N LEU A 19 3.99 13.19 -29.84
CA LEU A 19 2.88 13.86 -30.53
C LEU A 19 3.36 14.80 -31.64
N ASP A 20 4.59 15.31 -31.53
CA ASP A 20 5.20 16.15 -32.55
C ASP A 20 6.73 16.20 -32.47
N THR A 21 7.33 16.83 -33.48
CA THR A 21 8.78 17.10 -33.54
C THR A 21 9.24 18.15 -32.54
N ALA A 22 8.32 18.92 -31.94
CA ALA A 22 8.63 19.89 -30.87
C ALA A 22 8.83 19.22 -29.50
N GLY A 23 8.66 17.89 -29.41
CA GLY A 23 8.93 17.11 -28.21
C GLY A 23 7.74 16.96 -27.28
N ARG A 24 6.51 17.29 -27.71
CA ARG A 24 5.30 16.94 -26.96
C ARG A 24 5.15 15.42 -26.91
N SER A 25 4.88 14.87 -25.75
CA SER A 25 4.72 13.43 -25.58
C SER A 25 3.59 13.10 -24.60
N ILE A 26 3.05 11.91 -24.75
CA ILE A 26 2.21 11.27 -23.73
C ILE A 26 2.91 9.99 -23.30
N ASN A 27 2.86 9.67 -22.01
CA ASN A 27 3.18 8.36 -21.48
C ASN A 27 1.92 7.76 -20.86
N ILE A 28 1.53 6.57 -21.31
CA ILE A 28 0.41 5.80 -20.77
C ILE A 28 0.97 4.51 -20.19
N ASP A 29 0.77 4.31 -18.90
CA ASP A 29 1.15 3.10 -18.18
C ASP A 29 -0.10 2.43 -17.61
N ALA A 30 -0.20 1.11 -17.75
CA ALA A 30 -1.19 0.31 -17.04
C ALA A 30 -0.55 -0.99 -16.56
N ASP A 31 -0.78 -1.34 -15.30
CA ASP A 31 -0.22 -2.53 -14.67
C ASP A 31 -1.24 -3.26 -13.80
N HIS A 32 -1.04 -4.56 -13.69
CA HIS A 32 -1.76 -5.45 -12.80
C HIS A 32 -0.75 -6.34 -12.08
N SER A 33 -0.82 -6.37 -10.75
CA SER A 33 -0.05 -7.28 -9.92
C SER A 33 -0.97 -8.11 -9.06
N GLU A 34 -0.68 -9.41 -9.02
CA GLU A 34 -1.40 -10.37 -8.23
C GLU A 34 -0.43 -11.05 -7.25
N TYR A 35 -0.86 -11.19 -6.01
CA TYR A 35 -0.21 -12.03 -5.01
C TYR A 35 -1.25 -12.92 -4.36
N ARG A 36 -0.93 -14.20 -4.26
CA ARG A 36 -1.70 -15.24 -3.58
C ARG A 36 -0.77 -15.99 -2.66
N ASN A 37 -1.22 -16.28 -1.46
CA ASN A 37 -0.47 -17.11 -0.54
C ASN A 37 -1.41 -17.96 0.30
N PHE A 38 -0.97 -19.18 0.58
CA PHE A 38 -1.74 -20.17 1.34
C PHE A 38 -0.94 -20.70 2.53
N PRO A 39 -0.56 -19.86 3.51
CA PRO A 39 0.22 -20.31 4.65
C PRO A 39 -0.51 -21.38 5.46
N LEU A 40 0.25 -22.37 5.91
CA LEU A 40 -0.15 -23.32 6.93
C LEU A 40 0.78 -23.16 8.14
N GLN A 41 0.19 -22.81 9.29
CA GLN A 41 0.93 -22.61 10.54
C GLN A 41 0.44 -23.57 11.60
N TYR A 42 1.37 -24.39 12.12
CA TYR A 42 1.15 -25.25 13.28
C TYR A 42 1.82 -24.64 14.50
N ASN A 43 1.03 -24.38 15.54
CA ASN A 43 1.49 -23.90 16.85
C ASN A 43 1.22 -24.99 17.89
N PHE A 44 2.27 -25.37 18.60
CA PHE A 44 2.23 -26.31 19.72
C PHE A 44 2.58 -25.51 20.97
N ASN A 45 1.67 -25.45 21.93
CA ASN A 45 1.85 -24.67 23.15
C ASN A 45 1.77 -25.59 24.36
N THR A 46 2.83 -25.61 25.15
CA THR A 46 2.86 -26.27 26.46
C THR A 46 2.85 -25.20 27.54
N LEU A 47 1.96 -25.34 28.52
CA LEU A 47 1.88 -24.49 29.70
C LEU A 47 2.35 -25.27 30.91
N GLU A 48 3.29 -24.70 31.65
CA GLU A 48 3.87 -25.26 32.87
C GLU A 48 3.73 -24.26 34.03
N ASP A 49 3.72 -24.75 35.27
CA ASP A 49 3.76 -23.89 36.46
C ASP A 49 5.18 -23.39 36.77
N PHE A 50 5.34 -22.58 37.83
CA PHE A 50 6.65 -22.06 38.25
C PHE A 50 7.66 -23.14 38.68
N ASN A 51 7.21 -24.38 38.91
CA ASN A 51 8.03 -25.53 39.26
C ASN A 51 8.26 -26.47 38.06
N ASN A 52 7.91 -26.04 36.84
CA ASN A 52 7.94 -26.83 35.60
C ASN A 52 7.00 -28.07 35.62
N ASN A 53 5.93 -28.05 36.42
CA ASN A 53 4.90 -29.06 36.30
C ASN A 53 4.00 -28.74 35.11
N PHE A 54 3.75 -29.75 34.27
CA PHE A 54 2.80 -29.65 33.17
C PHE A 54 1.39 -29.25 33.65
N LEU A 55 0.81 -28.23 33.03
CA LEU A 55 -0.55 -27.78 33.27
C LEU A 55 -1.48 -28.13 32.10
N SER A 56 -1.09 -27.78 30.88
CA SER A 56 -1.89 -28.03 29.68
C SER A 56 -1.07 -28.00 28.40
N GLU A 57 -1.57 -28.66 27.36
CA GLU A 57 -1.07 -28.57 25.99
C GLU A 57 -2.19 -28.08 25.07
N THR A 58 -1.84 -27.30 24.05
CA THR A 58 -2.79 -26.88 23.01
C THR A 58 -2.12 -26.87 21.66
N ASP A 59 -2.74 -27.62 20.74
CA ASP A 59 -2.33 -27.73 19.35
C ASP A 59 -3.28 -26.93 18.48
N VAL A 60 -2.73 -25.96 17.76
CA VAL A 60 -3.51 -25.06 16.90
C VAL A 60 -2.97 -25.12 15.49
N LEU A 61 -3.87 -25.37 14.53
CA LEU A 61 -3.61 -25.20 13.12
C LEU A 61 -4.31 -23.95 12.62
N LEU A 62 -3.54 -23.06 12.01
CA LEU A 62 -4.03 -21.87 11.32
C LEU A 62 -3.81 -22.05 9.82
N ARG A 63 -4.93 -22.18 9.08
CA ARG A 63 -4.93 -22.18 7.62
C ARG A 63 -5.29 -20.78 7.13
N GLN A 64 -4.46 -20.23 6.27
CA GLN A 64 -4.59 -18.86 5.79
C GLN A 64 -4.70 -18.86 4.28
N HIS A 65 -5.57 -18.01 3.75
CA HIS A 65 -5.60 -17.64 2.34
C HIS A 65 -5.51 -16.13 2.25
N ARG A 66 -4.45 -15.65 1.60
CA ARG A 66 -4.18 -14.23 1.41
C ARG A 66 -4.16 -13.95 -0.09
N GLN A 67 -5.02 -13.03 -0.52
CA GLN A 67 -5.11 -12.57 -1.90
C GLN A 67 -4.94 -11.06 -1.93
N LEU A 68 -4.04 -10.57 -2.78
CA LEU A 68 -3.78 -9.16 -3.04
C LEU A 68 -3.78 -8.93 -4.54
N ASP A 69 -4.65 -8.02 -4.98
CA ASP A 69 -4.75 -7.56 -6.36
C ASP A 69 -4.46 -6.06 -6.40
N ILE A 70 -3.58 -5.63 -7.29
CA ILE A 70 -3.18 -4.24 -7.46
C ILE A 70 -3.33 -3.88 -8.93
N TYR A 71 -4.05 -2.79 -9.20
CA TYR A 71 -4.23 -2.23 -10.52
C TYR A 71 -3.71 -0.80 -10.52
N GLY A 72 -2.78 -0.50 -11.41
CA GLY A 72 -2.24 0.84 -11.61
C GLY A 72 -2.57 1.34 -13.01
N THR A 73 -3.02 2.59 -13.13
CA THR A 73 -3.06 3.28 -14.41
C THR A 73 -2.54 4.70 -14.26
N LYS A 74 -1.81 5.18 -15.27
CA LYS A 74 -1.23 6.52 -15.27
C LYS A 74 -1.16 7.06 -16.69
N VAL A 75 -1.46 8.35 -16.82
CA VAL A 75 -1.28 9.11 -18.05
C VAL A 75 -0.51 10.37 -17.71
N ASP A 76 0.68 10.52 -18.29
CA ASP A 76 1.50 11.72 -18.20
C ASP A 76 1.52 12.45 -19.55
N TYR A 77 1.32 13.74 -19.54
CA TYR A 77 1.51 14.63 -20.68
C TYR A 77 2.70 15.54 -20.41
N THR A 78 3.66 15.55 -21.33
CA THR A 78 4.82 16.44 -21.26
C THR A 78 4.82 17.38 -22.45
N ARG A 79 4.98 18.67 -22.17
CA ARG A 79 5.10 19.73 -23.17
C ARG A 79 6.36 20.55 -22.92
N PRO A 80 7.38 20.43 -23.79
CA PRO A 80 8.46 21.40 -23.84
C PRO A 80 7.89 22.79 -24.16
N LEU A 81 8.34 23.79 -23.43
CA LEU A 81 8.03 25.19 -23.63
C LEU A 81 9.31 25.92 -24.09
N LYS A 82 9.17 27.19 -24.50
CA LYS A 82 10.32 28.03 -24.83
C LYS A 82 11.21 28.24 -23.60
N ASN A 83 12.45 28.68 -23.83
CA ASN A 83 13.38 29.09 -22.77
C ASN A 83 13.66 27.99 -21.73
N LYS A 84 13.96 26.76 -22.19
CA LYS A 84 14.30 25.61 -21.32
C LYS A 84 13.26 25.39 -20.21
N SER A 85 11.99 25.58 -20.53
CA SER A 85 10.87 25.34 -19.63
C SER A 85 10.10 24.12 -20.09
N SER A 86 9.42 23.44 -19.18
CA SER A 86 8.52 22.34 -19.49
C SER A 86 7.28 22.41 -18.61
N PHE A 87 6.15 22.01 -19.19
CA PHE A 87 4.91 21.80 -18.48
C PHE A 87 4.59 20.31 -18.51
N GLU A 88 4.18 19.78 -17.37
CA GLU A 88 3.74 18.42 -17.20
C GLU A 88 2.38 18.41 -16.54
N ALA A 89 1.51 17.53 -16.99
CA ALA A 89 0.23 17.26 -16.35
C ALA A 89 -0.02 15.75 -16.38
N GLY A 90 -0.70 15.22 -15.38
CA GLY A 90 -1.00 13.81 -15.38
C GLY A 90 -2.17 13.40 -14.50
N LEU A 91 -2.63 12.19 -14.77
CA LEU A 91 -3.65 11.48 -14.06
C LEU A 91 -3.08 10.15 -13.61
N LYS A 92 -3.40 9.73 -12.38
CA LYS A 92 -3.03 8.42 -11.87
C LYS A 92 -4.20 7.82 -11.10
N SER A 93 -4.48 6.55 -11.34
CA SER A 93 -5.42 5.75 -10.54
C SER A 93 -4.70 4.52 -10.01
N SER A 94 -4.99 4.14 -8.76
CA SER A 94 -4.51 2.91 -8.15
C SER A 94 -5.67 2.26 -7.41
N TYR A 95 -5.92 0.99 -7.70
CA TYR A 95 -6.91 0.20 -6.99
C TYR A 95 -6.24 -1.03 -6.38
N VAL A 96 -6.36 -1.17 -5.07
CA VAL A 96 -5.84 -2.32 -4.33
C VAL A 96 -7.04 -3.05 -3.73
N LYS A 97 -7.09 -4.37 -3.88
CA LYS A 97 -8.05 -5.23 -3.18
C LYS A 97 -7.29 -6.32 -2.47
N VAL A 98 -7.65 -6.60 -1.24
CA VAL A 98 -7.09 -7.77 -0.55
C VAL A 98 -8.12 -8.49 0.29
N ILE A 99 -8.03 -9.80 0.19
CA ILE A 99 -8.89 -10.78 0.84
C ILE A 99 -7.99 -11.58 1.79
N ASN A 100 -8.42 -11.69 3.05
CA ASN A 100 -7.84 -12.66 3.97
C ASN A 100 -8.96 -13.59 4.45
N ASP A 101 -8.72 -14.89 4.35
CA ASP A 101 -9.57 -15.95 4.89
C ASP A 101 -8.71 -16.81 5.80
N ASN A 102 -8.90 -16.65 7.11
CA ASN A 102 -8.12 -17.34 8.12
C ASN A 102 -9.02 -18.25 8.93
N ILE A 103 -8.70 -19.55 8.93
CA ILE A 103 -9.48 -20.56 9.63
C ILE A 103 -8.59 -21.19 10.69
N TYR A 104 -9.02 -21.03 11.95
CA TYR A 104 -8.39 -21.65 13.11
C TYR A 104 -9.02 -23.01 13.39
N TYR A 105 -8.15 -23.96 13.71
CA TYR A 105 -8.53 -25.29 14.14
C TYR A 105 -7.88 -25.59 15.49
N ASN A 106 -8.68 -25.92 16.49
CA ASN A 106 -8.21 -26.57 17.71
C ASN A 106 -8.03 -28.05 17.41
N GLN A 107 -6.82 -28.57 17.61
CA GLN A 107 -6.53 -29.98 17.43
C GLN A 107 -6.64 -30.67 18.79
N THR A 108 -7.58 -31.61 18.90
CA THR A 108 -7.78 -32.42 20.11
C THR A 108 -7.65 -33.89 19.71
N GLY A 109 -6.50 -34.50 20.00
CA GLY A 109 -6.16 -35.83 19.49
C GLY A 109 -6.08 -35.86 17.96
N ARG A 110 -6.91 -36.69 17.31
CA ARG A 110 -6.98 -36.79 15.83
C ARG A 110 -8.02 -35.87 15.18
N GLN A 111 -8.79 -35.11 15.96
CA GLN A 111 -9.85 -34.25 15.45
C GLN A 111 -9.35 -32.82 15.32
N SER A 112 -9.71 -32.15 14.22
CA SER A 112 -9.49 -30.72 14.02
C SER A 112 -10.84 -30.02 14.00
N ILE A 113 -11.16 -29.30 15.07
CA ILE A 113 -12.43 -28.59 15.24
C ILE A 113 -12.18 -27.12 14.91
N THR A 114 -12.94 -26.57 13.97
CA THR A 114 -12.85 -25.14 13.65
C THR A 114 -13.21 -24.30 14.87
N ASP A 115 -12.48 -23.21 15.10
CA ASP A 115 -12.79 -22.20 16.09
C ASP A 115 -13.26 -20.92 15.40
N PRO A 116 -14.58 -20.71 15.24
CA PRO A 116 -15.13 -19.51 14.59
C PRO A 116 -14.82 -18.22 15.35
N SER A 117 -14.52 -18.29 16.65
CA SER A 117 -14.22 -17.10 17.46
C SER A 117 -12.84 -16.51 17.16
N GLN A 118 -11.95 -17.32 16.57
CA GLN A 118 -10.61 -16.91 16.16
C GLN A 118 -10.44 -16.83 14.64
N SER A 119 -11.33 -17.46 13.88
CA SER A 119 -11.36 -17.40 12.41
C SER A 119 -11.91 -16.06 11.91
N ASP A 120 -11.44 -15.61 10.75
CA ASP A 120 -11.95 -14.38 10.12
C ASP A 120 -11.99 -14.46 8.59
N TYR A 121 -12.86 -13.64 8.02
CA TYR A 121 -12.93 -13.39 6.60
C TYR A 121 -13.05 -11.89 6.36
N THR A 122 -11.99 -11.30 5.81
CA THR A 122 -11.89 -9.87 5.59
C THR A 122 -11.71 -9.55 4.11
N VAL A 123 -12.45 -8.55 3.63
CA VAL A 123 -12.29 -8.00 2.28
C VAL A 123 -12.11 -6.50 2.41
N ASN A 124 -10.94 -5.99 2.01
CA ASN A 124 -10.70 -4.56 1.96
C ASN A 124 -10.26 -4.12 0.56
N SER A 125 -10.58 -2.88 0.23
CA SER A 125 -10.22 -2.25 -1.02
C SER A 125 -9.86 -0.78 -0.80
N GLU A 126 -8.83 -0.31 -1.49
CA GLU A 126 -8.43 1.10 -1.53
C GLU A 126 -8.39 1.57 -2.98
N ASN A 127 -9.05 2.69 -3.26
CA ASN A 127 -8.98 3.37 -4.55
C ASN A 127 -8.39 4.77 -4.35
N ILE A 128 -7.31 5.06 -5.08
CA ILE A 128 -6.62 6.34 -5.06
C ILE A 128 -6.65 6.93 -6.45
N ASN A 129 -7.23 8.12 -6.58
CA ASN A 129 -7.25 8.89 -7.83
C ASN A 129 -6.48 10.19 -7.62
N ALA A 130 -5.55 10.49 -8.52
CA ALA A 130 -4.75 11.69 -8.45
C ALA A 130 -4.74 12.44 -9.78
N VAL A 131 -4.73 13.76 -9.68
CA VAL A 131 -4.42 14.68 -10.77
C VAL A 131 -3.28 15.58 -10.35
N TYR A 132 -2.38 15.88 -11.26
CA TYR A 132 -1.25 16.76 -10.97
C TYR A 132 -0.85 17.60 -12.18
N VAL A 133 -0.24 18.72 -11.86
CA VAL A 133 0.45 19.59 -12.80
C VAL A 133 1.80 19.98 -12.22
N ASN A 134 2.81 20.06 -13.07
CA ASN A 134 4.14 20.56 -12.74
C ASN A 134 4.59 21.56 -13.80
N LEU A 135 5.28 22.59 -13.37
CA LEU A 135 5.95 23.56 -14.22
C LEU A 135 7.43 23.58 -13.83
N ASN A 136 8.30 23.45 -14.82
CA ASN A 136 9.73 23.60 -14.68
C ASN A 136 10.19 24.75 -15.57
N GLN A 137 10.98 25.66 -15.03
CA GLN A 137 11.51 26.80 -15.76
C GLN A 137 12.95 27.05 -15.34
N THR A 138 13.83 27.17 -16.32
CA THR A 138 15.22 27.59 -16.09
C THR A 138 15.46 28.98 -16.69
N TYR A 139 15.79 29.93 -15.84
CA TYR A 139 16.17 31.28 -16.20
C TYR A 139 17.62 31.56 -15.76
N SER A 140 18.53 31.66 -16.71
CA SER A 140 19.97 31.89 -16.46
C SER A 140 20.55 30.85 -15.48
N LYS A 141 20.84 31.24 -14.24
CA LYS A 141 21.41 30.41 -13.17
C LYS A 141 20.36 29.81 -12.23
N LEU A 142 19.11 30.22 -12.37
CA LEU A 142 17.99 29.83 -11.53
C LEU A 142 17.10 28.80 -12.23
N THR A 143 16.88 27.66 -11.59
CA THR A 143 15.87 26.66 -11.98
C THR A 143 14.79 26.63 -10.92
N LEU A 144 13.54 26.85 -11.35
CA LEU A 144 12.35 26.77 -10.52
C LEU A 144 11.48 25.61 -11.02
N GLN A 145 11.06 24.76 -10.08
CA GLN A 145 10.04 23.75 -10.30
C GLN A 145 8.93 23.96 -9.28
N ALA A 146 7.70 24.00 -9.76
CA ALA A 146 6.52 24.11 -8.91
C ALA A 146 5.48 23.10 -9.37
N GLY A 147 4.82 22.46 -8.42
CA GLY A 147 3.85 21.42 -8.69
C GLY A 147 2.69 21.45 -7.70
N LEU A 148 1.55 20.94 -8.14
CA LEU A 148 0.40 20.68 -7.29
C LEU A 148 -0.23 19.35 -7.69
N ARG A 149 -0.43 18.50 -6.69
CA ARG A 149 -1.15 17.25 -6.83
C ARG A 149 -2.36 17.23 -5.90
N ALA A 150 -3.51 16.85 -6.43
CA ALA A 150 -4.70 16.52 -5.65
C ALA A 150 -4.89 15.00 -5.67
N GLU A 151 -5.23 14.42 -4.53
CA GLU A 151 -5.48 13.00 -4.39
C GLU A 151 -6.76 12.74 -3.61
N GLN A 152 -7.67 11.94 -4.19
CA GLN A 152 -8.81 11.37 -3.50
C GLN A 152 -8.51 9.91 -3.14
N THR A 153 -8.65 9.58 -1.86
CA THR A 153 -8.55 8.19 -1.36
C THR A 153 -9.92 7.73 -0.91
N VAL A 154 -10.34 6.54 -1.35
CA VAL A 154 -11.55 5.85 -0.90
C VAL A 154 -11.17 4.45 -0.43
N THR A 155 -11.34 4.17 0.85
CA THR A 155 -11.01 2.88 1.47
C THR A 155 -12.27 2.25 2.02
N LYS A 156 -12.50 0.99 1.68
CA LYS A 156 -13.61 0.17 2.17
C LYS A 156 -13.06 -1.10 2.77
N GLY A 157 -13.62 -1.52 3.90
CA GLY A 157 -13.25 -2.76 4.57
C GLY A 157 -14.48 -3.43 5.15
N ASN A 158 -14.51 -4.76 5.13
CA ASN A 158 -15.56 -5.55 5.74
C ASN A 158 -14.96 -6.80 6.38
N ASP A 159 -15.28 -7.02 7.64
CA ASP A 159 -15.00 -8.24 8.40
C ASP A 159 -16.34 -8.94 8.66
N GLN A 160 -16.52 -10.11 8.04
CA GLN A 160 -17.79 -10.83 8.13
C GLN A 160 -18.04 -11.44 9.51
N GLN A 161 -16.98 -11.82 10.25
CA GLN A 161 -17.11 -12.47 11.55
C GLN A 161 -17.41 -11.45 12.64
N SER A 162 -16.74 -10.29 12.64
CA SER A 162 -17.01 -9.25 13.64
C SER A 162 -18.14 -8.30 13.25
N GLY A 163 -18.59 -8.33 11.99
CA GLY A 163 -19.59 -7.40 11.44
C GLY A 163 -19.07 -5.96 11.30
N ARG A 164 -17.77 -5.73 11.50
CA ARG A 164 -17.16 -4.39 11.43
C ARG A 164 -16.90 -4.01 9.98
N SER A 165 -17.29 -2.78 9.64
CA SER A 165 -17.02 -2.20 8.34
C SER A 165 -16.25 -0.90 8.46
N ILE A 166 -15.38 -0.62 7.49
CA ILE A 166 -14.62 0.62 7.38
C ILE A 166 -15.00 1.30 6.09
N ASN A 167 -15.20 2.61 6.16
CA ASN A 167 -15.42 3.45 4.99
C ASN A 167 -14.73 4.79 5.23
N GLN A 168 -13.69 5.08 4.47
CA GLN A 168 -12.96 6.34 4.49
C GLN A 168 -13.01 6.96 3.09
N ASN A 169 -13.23 8.27 3.03
CA ASN A 169 -13.20 9.05 1.80
C ASN A 169 -12.67 10.44 2.12
N TYR A 170 -11.51 10.80 1.56
CA TYR A 170 -10.90 12.10 1.79
C TYR A 170 -10.11 12.58 0.57
N LEU A 171 -9.98 13.90 0.47
CA LEU A 171 -9.19 14.59 -0.53
C LEU A 171 -8.02 15.30 0.15
N GLN A 172 -6.82 15.18 -0.41
CA GLN A 172 -5.63 15.88 0.07
C GLN A 172 -4.90 16.58 -1.08
N LEU A 173 -4.28 17.72 -0.76
CA LEU A 173 -3.45 18.49 -1.67
C LEU A 173 -1.98 18.39 -1.25
N PHE A 174 -1.12 18.26 -2.26
CA PHE A 174 0.33 18.09 -2.13
C PHE A 174 1.03 19.12 -3.02
N PRO A 175 1.19 20.37 -2.54
CA PRO A 175 1.99 21.37 -3.24
C PRO A 175 3.48 21.03 -3.10
N THR A 176 4.26 21.36 -4.13
CA THR A 176 5.71 21.22 -4.13
C THR A 176 6.36 22.43 -4.80
N VAL A 177 7.45 22.90 -4.22
CA VAL A 177 8.31 23.96 -4.77
C VAL A 177 9.76 23.53 -4.60
N PHE A 178 10.51 23.58 -5.69
CA PHE A 178 11.93 23.31 -5.74
C PHE A 178 12.62 24.46 -6.45
N LEU A 179 13.59 25.07 -5.78
CA LEU A 179 14.42 26.14 -6.29
C LEU A 179 15.87 25.71 -6.26
N ASN A 180 16.57 25.92 -7.36
CA ASN A 180 17.97 25.61 -7.51
C ASN A 180 18.68 26.78 -8.19
N GLU A 181 19.55 27.46 -7.46
CA GLU A 181 20.28 28.62 -7.97
C GLU A 181 21.79 28.41 -7.91
N LYS A 182 22.45 28.49 -9.06
CA LYS A 182 23.91 28.49 -9.13
C LYS A 182 24.44 29.87 -8.70
N LEU A 183 24.98 29.97 -7.49
CA LEU A 183 25.56 31.21 -6.99
C LEU A 183 26.88 31.53 -7.73
N ASN A 184 27.71 30.51 -7.94
CA ASN A 184 28.94 30.56 -8.75
C ASN A 184 29.32 29.15 -9.25
N GLU A 185 30.51 28.98 -9.83
CA GLU A 185 30.97 27.69 -10.39
C GLU A 185 31.09 26.57 -9.34
N LYS A 186 31.24 26.90 -8.07
CA LYS A 186 31.47 25.95 -6.97
C LYS A 186 30.32 25.86 -5.97
N ASN A 187 29.40 26.84 -5.98
CA ASN A 187 28.34 26.98 -4.99
C ASN A 187 26.97 26.99 -5.64
N THR A 188 26.06 26.19 -5.11
CA THR A 188 24.66 26.12 -5.53
C THR A 188 23.76 26.16 -4.29
N LEU A 189 22.74 27.01 -4.33
CA LEU A 189 21.70 27.06 -3.31
C LEU A 189 20.52 26.22 -3.76
N VAL A 190 20.04 25.33 -2.89
CA VAL A 190 18.89 24.47 -3.15
C VAL A 190 17.86 24.65 -2.03
N LEU A 191 16.64 25.02 -2.40
CA LEU A 191 15.49 25.06 -1.50
C LEU A 191 14.45 24.05 -1.97
N ARG A 192 13.95 23.22 -1.05
CA ARG A 192 12.86 22.27 -1.31
C ARG A 192 11.79 22.46 -0.26
N LEU A 193 10.57 22.72 -0.71
CA LEU A 193 9.38 22.80 0.13
C LEU A 193 8.33 21.90 -0.51
N GLY A 194 7.63 21.11 0.29
CA GLY A 194 6.55 20.31 -0.24
C GLY A 194 5.91 19.47 0.83
N ARG A 195 4.66 19.11 0.58
CA ARG A 195 3.91 18.20 1.45
C ARG A 195 3.95 16.79 0.88
N ARG A 196 4.22 15.79 1.72
CA ARG A 196 4.19 14.37 1.36
C ARG A 196 3.16 13.61 2.19
N THR A 197 2.82 12.41 1.74
CA THR A 197 1.94 11.49 2.47
C THR A 197 2.63 10.13 2.55
N GLU A 198 2.61 9.55 3.75
CA GLU A 198 3.04 8.18 4.02
C GLU A 198 1.82 7.42 4.54
N ARG A 199 1.50 6.31 3.89
CA ARG A 199 0.34 5.47 4.23
C ARG A 199 0.80 4.38 5.19
N PRO A 200 -0.02 4.04 6.20
CA PRO A 200 0.19 2.82 6.96
C PRO A 200 0.31 1.64 6.03
N ASP A 201 1.19 0.70 6.38
CA ASP A 201 1.28 -0.55 5.65
C ASP A 201 -0.05 -1.30 5.74
N TYR A 202 -0.37 -2.06 4.70
CA TYR A 202 -1.66 -2.75 4.64
C TYR A 202 -1.90 -3.67 5.85
N HIS A 203 -0.85 -4.29 6.36
CA HIS A 203 -0.93 -5.16 7.53
C HIS A 203 -1.24 -4.41 8.84
N GLU A 204 -1.00 -3.10 8.89
CA GLU A 204 -1.36 -2.22 10.01
C GLU A 204 -2.84 -1.81 9.94
N LEU A 205 -3.46 -1.86 8.76
CA LEU A 205 -4.87 -1.55 8.56
C LEU A 205 -5.77 -2.75 8.77
N VAL A 206 -5.32 -3.96 8.42
CA VAL A 206 -6.16 -5.17 8.51
C VAL A 206 -6.35 -5.58 9.97
N PRO A 207 -7.59 -5.58 10.52
CA PRO A 207 -7.87 -5.99 11.88
C PRO A 207 -7.87 -7.52 12.05
N PHE A 208 -6.87 -8.20 11.47
CA PHE A 208 -6.68 -9.64 11.63
C PHE A 208 -5.80 -9.89 12.85
N ARG A 209 -6.28 -10.78 13.73
CA ARG A 209 -5.52 -11.30 14.87
C ARG A 209 -4.42 -12.24 14.37
N ARG A 210 -3.19 -11.74 14.26
CA ARG A 210 -1.99 -12.52 13.91
C ARG A 210 -1.29 -12.95 15.20
N PRO A 211 -1.41 -14.22 15.63
CA PRO A 211 -0.74 -14.71 16.83
C PRO A 211 0.75 -14.83 16.54
N GLN A 212 1.54 -14.20 17.38
CA GLN A 212 2.99 -14.37 17.41
C GLN A 212 3.39 -15.45 18.43
N THR A 213 2.64 -15.54 19.54
CA THR A 213 2.70 -16.62 20.53
C THR A 213 1.28 -16.94 21.03
N ALA A 214 1.13 -17.89 21.95
CA ALA A 214 -0.15 -18.17 22.61
C ALA A 214 -0.76 -16.95 23.32
N MET A 215 0.07 -15.99 23.77
CA MET A 215 -0.35 -14.83 24.56
C MET A 215 -0.19 -13.50 23.83
N LEU A 216 0.59 -13.46 22.74
CA LEU A 216 0.87 -12.24 21.98
C LEU A 216 0.26 -12.34 20.59
N PHE A 217 -0.50 -11.33 20.20
CA PHE A 217 -1.04 -11.20 18.86
C PHE A 217 -0.98 -9.76 18.37
N PHE A 218 -0.82 -9.59 17.07
CA PHE A 218 -0.99 -8.31 16.40
C PHE A 218 -2.43 -8.16 15.93
N LEU A 219 -2.98 -6.95 16.05
CA LEU A 219 -4.28 -6.57 15.50
C LEU A 219 -4.11 -5.23 14.79
N GLY A 220 -4.39 -5.17 13.48
CA GLY A 220 -4.33 -3.90 12.75
C GLY A 220 -5.45 -2.95 13.19
N ASN A 221 -5.19 -1.66 13.02
CA ASN A 221 -6.14 -0.59 13.24
C ASN A 221 -6.60 -0.01 11.90
N PRO A 222 -7.83 -0.33 11.46
CA PRO A 222 -8.32 0.13 10.17
C PRO A 222 -8.73 1.62 10.15
N HIS A 223 -8.65 2.30 11.29
CA HIS A 223 -8.90 3.74 11.39
C HIS A 223 -7.63 4.59 11.26
N LEU A 224 -6.46 3.97 11.06
CA LEU A 224 -5.25 4.73 10.76
C LEU A 224 -5.46 5.53 9.48
N ARG A 225 -4.91 6.74 9.48
CA ARG A 225 -4.90 7.66 8.34
C ARG A 225 -3.46 7.91 7.91
N PRO A 226 -3.23 8.35 6.66
CA PRO A 226 -1.89 8.71 6.24
C PRO A 226 -1.33 9.83 7.10
N GLN A 227 -0.04 9.71 7.45
CA GLN A 227 0.69 10.84 8.00
C GLN A 227 1.15 11.76 6.87
N THR A 228 1.24 13.06 7.15
CA THR A 228 1.77 14.04 6.20
C THR A 228 2.95 14.78 6.79
N SER A 229 3.99 14.96 5.99
CA SER A 229 5.21 15.73 6.31
C SER A 229 5.43 16.87 5.34
#